data_AF-G7VYJ8-F1
#
_entry.id   AF-G7VYJ8-F1
#
_cell.length_a   1.000
_cell.length_b   1.000
_cell.length_c   1.000
_cell.angle_alpha   90.00
_cell.angle_beta   90.00
_cell.angle_gamma   90.00
#
_symmetry.space_group_name_H-M   'P 1'
#
loop_
_entity.id
_entity.type
_entity.pdbx_description
1 polymer ?
#
loop_
_entity_poly.entity_id
_entity_poly.type
_entity_poly.pdbx_seq_one_letter_code
_entity_poly.pdbx_strand_id
1 'polypeptide(L)'
;MPSYHYASKAELKEAIHASYLLLDGEYKEVDENQKDIRISEVDKTPTEIIAYQLGWLHLVMSWDRDEKEGKDVIMPAPNYKWTGSNPKWPMARWIHINSVAPFKTFRAKIRKWKKYNALH
;
A
#
# COMPACT_ATOMS: atom_id res chain seq x y z
N MET A 1 -3.90 -4.66 18.51
CA MET A 1 -3.61 -4.62 17.06
C MET A 1 -4.31 -5.81 16.46
N PRO A 2 -5.09 -5.69 15.37
CA PRO A 2 -5.64 -6.86 14.72
C PRO A 2 -4.48 -7.73 14.25
N SER A 3 -4.34 -8.91 14.83
CA SER A 3 -3.46 -9.96 14.33
C SER A 3 -4.17 -10.57 13.13
N TYR A 4 -3.70 -10.25 11.92
CA TYR A 4 -4.23 -10.84 10.71
C TYR A 4 -3.72 -12.27 10.62
N HIS A 5 -4.50 -13.20 11.18
CA HIS A 5 -4.29 -14.62 11.01
C HIS A 5 -5.11 -15.09 9.82
N TYR A 6 -4.42 -15.59 8.80
CA TYR A 6 -5.03 -16.26 7.66
C TYR A 6 -4.83 -17.76 7.84
N ALA A 7 -5.91 -18.53 7.84
CA ALA A 7 -5.92 -19.97 7.97
C ALA A 7 -5.40 -20.67 6.69
N SER A 8 -5.36 -19.98 5.55
CA SER A 8 -4.84 -20.53 4.30
C SER A 8 -4.30 -19.48 3.33
N LYS A 9 -3.50 -19.94 2.35
CA LYS A 9 -3.09 -19.15 1.17
C LYS A 9 -4.31 -18.64 0.40
N ALA A 10 -5.39 -19.42 0.31
CA ALA A 10 -6.60 -19.02 -0.39
C ALA A 10 -7.27 -17.82 0.30
N GLU A 11 -7.38 -17.87 1.63
CA GLU A 11 -7.93 -16.79 2.44
C GLU A 11 -7.12 -15.50 2.32
N LEU A 12 -5.79 -15.60 2.36
CA LEU A 12 -4.91 -14.43 2.16
C LEU A 12 -5.12 -13.79 0.78
N LYS A 13 -5.13 -14.60 -0.29
CA LYS A 13 -5.38 -14.10 -1.65
C LYS A 13 -6.72 -13.39 -1.74
N GLU A 14 -7.77 -13.97 -1.17
CA GLU A 14 -9.10 -13.40 -1.26
C GLU A 14 -9.23 -12.12 -0.43
N ALA A 15 -8.61 -12.06 0.74
CA ALA A 15 -8.57 -10.83 1.54
C ALA A 15 -7.86 -9.67 0.80
N ILE A 16 -6.76 -9.98 0.09
CA ILE A 16 -6.06 -8.99 -0.75
C ILE A 16 -6.96 -8.57 -1.92
N HIS A 17 -7.53 -9.52 -2.65
CA HIS A 17 -8.35 -9.25 -3.83
C HIS A 17 -9.62 -8.44 -3.50
N ALA A 18 -10.35 -8.83 -2.46
CA ALA A 18 -11.51 -8.08 -1.98
C ALA A 18 -11.14 -6.66 -1.55
N SER A 19 -10.00 -6.48 -0.87
CA SER A 19 -9.53 -5.15 -0.47
C SER A 19 -9.10 -4.28 -1.67
N TYR A 20 -8.49 -4.90 -2.69
CA TYR A 20 -8.14 -4.28 -3.95
C TYR A 20 -9.38 -3.77 -4.68
N LEU A 21 -10.40 -4.62 -4.89
CA LEU A 21 -11.63 -4.24 -5.60
C LEU A 21 -12.36 -3.08 -4.93
N LEU A 22 -12.35 -3.01 -3.59
CA LEU A 22 -12.93 -1.90 -2.85
C LEU A 22 -12.18 -0.58 -3.06
N LEU A 23 -10.86 -0.61 -3.29
CA LEU A 23 -10.07 0.57 -3.59
C LEU A 23 -10.22 0.96 -5.07
N ASP A 24 -10.10 0.00 -5.98
CA ASP A 24 -10.30 0.17 -7.43
C ASP A 24 -11.65 0.84 -7.73
N GLY A 25 -12.72 0.39 -7.07
CA GLY A 25 -14.04 0.98 -7.19
C GLY A 25 -14.09 2.48 -6.84
N GLU A 26 -13.23 2.97 -5.93
CA GLU A 26 -13.20 4.40 -5.61
C GLU A 26 -12.57 5.25 -6.73
N TYR A 27 -11.68 4.67 -7.53
CA TYR A 27 -10.96 5.35 -8.62
C TYR A 27 -11.81 5.53 -9.88
N LYS A 28 -12.89 4.76 -10.03
CA LYS A 28 -13.84 4.93 -11.15
C LYS A 28 -14.48 6.32 -11.22
N GLU A 29 -14.51 7.02 -10.09
CA GLU A 29 -15.08 8.36 -9.94
C GLU A 29 -14.02 9.46 -9.90
N VAL A 30 -12.73 9.12 -10.08
CA VAL A 30 -11.63 10.10 -10.08
C VAL A 30 -11.40 10.56 -11.51
N ASP A 31 -11.60 11.85 -11.77
CA ASP A 31 -11.23 12.46 -13.05
C ASP A 31 -9.69 12.48 -13.18
N GLU A 32 -9.19 12.00 -14.33
CA GLU A 32 -7.76 12.01 -14.68
C GLU A 32 -7.15 13.41 -14.60
N ASN A 33 -7.92 14.47 -14.88
CA ASN A 33 -7.44 15.86 -14.79
C ASN A 33 -7.20 16.31 -13.34
N GLN A 34 -7.77 15.59 -12.36
CA GLN A 34 -7.73 15.95 -10.95
C GLN A 34 -6.81 15.04 -10.13
N LYS A 35 -6.27 13.96 -10.71
CA LYS A 35 -5.53 12.91 -9.99
C LYS A 35 -4.28 13.39 -9.23
N ASP A 36 -3.74 14.54 -9.60
CA ASP A 36 -2.55 15.16 -8.99
C ASP A 36 -2.90 16.36 -8.08
N ILE A 37 -4.19 16.70 -7.92
CA ILE A 37 -4.61 17.80 -7.05
C ILE A 37 -4.35 17.43 -5.60
N ARG A 38 -3.57 18.29 -4.93
CA ARG A 38 -3.29 18.20 -3.50
C ARG A 38 -4.26 19.09 -2.72
N ILE A 39 -4.81 18.55 -1.64
CA ILE A 39 -5.70 19.27 -0.71
C ILE A 39 -5.11 19.21 0.72
N SER A 40 -5.51 20.13 1.60
CA SER A 40 -5.02 20.20 2.99
C SER A 40 -5.46 19.02 3.85
N GLU A 41 -6.60 18.42 3.55
CA GLU A 41 -7.26 17.44 4.40
C GLU A 41 -6.70 16.02 4.25
N VAL A 42 -5.91 15.78 3.19
CA VAL A 42 -5.35 14.47 2.82
C VAL A 42 -3.88 14.65 2.43
N ASP A 43 -3.01 13.86 3.04
CA ASP A 43 -1.55 13.92 2.86
C ASP A 43 -1.05 13.37 1.51
N LYS A 44 -1.94 12.80 0.68
CA LYS A 44 -1.61 12.18 -0.60
C LYS A 44 -2.62 12.54 -1.69
N THR A 45 -2.12 12.72 -2.91
CA THR A 45 -2.96 12.78 -4.12
C THR A 45 -3.44 11.37 -4.50
N PRO A 46 -4.49 11.24 -5.33
CA PRO A 46 -4.87 9.96 -5.95
C PRO A 46 -3.68 9.25 -6.60
N THR A 47 -2.86 9.95 -7.39
CA THR A 47 -1.69 9.35 -8.05
C THR A 47 -0.64 8.87 -7.05
N GLU A 48 -0.37 9.61 -5.97
CA GLU A 48 0.59 9.19 -4.94
C GLU A 48 0.14 7.97 -4.16
N ILE A 49 -1.16 7.79 -3.98
CA ILE A 49 -1.72 6.57 -3.37
C ILE A 49 -1.41 5.36 -4.26
N ILE A 50 -1.66 5.44 -5.58
CA ILE A 50 -1.33 4.36 -6.52
C ILE A 50 0.20 4.13 -6.56
N ALA A 51 0.99 5.19 -6.67
CA ALA A 51 2.44 5.10 -6.73
C ALA A 51 3.03 4.39 -5.50
N TYR A 52 2.47 4.64 -4.31
CA TYR A 52 2.85 3.94 -3.09
C TYR A 52 2.64 2.43 -3.19
N GLN A 53 1.45 2.00 -3.66
CA GLN A 53 1.14 0.58 -3.80
C GLN A 53 2.02 -0.10 -4.83
N LEU A 54 2.20 0.53 -6.00
CA LEU A 54 3.08 0.04 -7.05
C LEU A 54 4.52 -0.08 -6.57
N GLY A 55 5.03 0.90 -5.82
CA GLY A 55 6.37 0.86 -5.25
C GLY A 55 6.56 -0.34 -4.33
N TRP A 56 5.67 -0.52 -3.34
CA TRP A 56 5.81 -1.63 -2.40
C TRP A 56 5.59 -3.01 -3.00
N LEU A 57 4.62 -3.16 -3.91
CA LEU A 57 4.40 -4.45 -4.59
C LEU A 57 5.61 -4.83 -5.43
N HIS A 58 6.20 -3.88 -6.17
CA HIS A 58 7.43 -4.14 -6.91
C HIS A 58 8.59 -4.53 -5.99
N LEU A 59 8.74 -3.90 -4.82
CA LEU A 59 9.77 -4.28 -3.85
C LEU A 59 9.58 -5.72 -3.36
N VAL A 60 8.38 -6.09 -2.92
CA VAL A 60 8.09 -7.46 -2.44
C VAL A 60 8.36 -8.49 -3.54
N MET A 61 7.91 -8.24 -4.77
CA MET A 61 8.17 -9.12 -5.91
C MET A 61 9.65 -9.19 -6.27
N SER A 62 10.40 -8.09 -6.13
CA SER A 62 11.83 -8.07 -6.39
C SER A 62 12.61 -8.92 -5.39
N TRP A 63 12.23 -8.86 -4.11
CA TRP A 63 12.87 -9.65 -3.06
C TRP A 63 12.67 -11.15 -3.29
N ASP A 64 11.45 -11.58 -3.60
CA ASP A 64 11.13 -12.99 -3.90
C ASP A 64 11.90 -13.50 -5.13
N ARG A 65 11.97 -12.69 -6.19
CA ARG A 65 12.73 -13.02 -7.40
C ARG A 65 14.22 -13.14 -7.11
N ASP A 66 14.81 -12.15 -6.44
CA ASP A 66 16.25 -12.10 -6.20
C ASP A 66 16.67 -13.24 -5.25
N GLU A 67 15.86 -13.56 -4.23
CA GLU A 67 16.05 -14.73 -3.36
C GLU A 67 16.01 -16.04 -4.16
N LYS A 68 15.01 -16.20 -5.03
CA LYS A 68 14.87 -17.39 -5.90
C LYS A 68 16.04 -17.58 -6.86
N GLU A 69 16.69 -16.48 -7.26
CA GLU A 69 17.88 -16.47 -8.11
C GLU A 69 19.19 -16.65 -7.31
N GLY A 70 19.12 -16.76 -5.98
CA GLY A 70 20.29 -16.90 -5.11
C GLY A 70 21.11 -15.61 -4.95
N LYS A 71 20.51 -14.45 -5.23
CA LYS A 71 21.13 -13.12 -5.07
C LYS A 71 20.97 -12.60 -3.64
N ASP A 72 21.86 -11.70 -3.25
CA ASP A 72 21.72 -10.96 -2.00
C ASP A 72 20.50 -10.03 -2.06
N VAL A 73 19.54 -10.25 -1.18
CA VAL A 73 18.31 -9.44 -1.10
C VAL A 73 18.54 -8.20 -0.23
N ILE A 74 18.42 -7.02 -0.82
CA ILE A 74 18.57 -5.74 -0.12
C ILE A 74 17.20 -5.17 0.24
N MET A 75 16.87 -5.16 1.54
CA MET A 75 15.60 -4.61 2.04
C MET A 75 15.81 -3.30 2.83
N PRO A 76 14.92 -2.28 2.67
CA PRO A 76 13.79 -2.27 1.76
C PRO A 76 14.21 -2.04 0.29
N ALA A 77 15.29 -1.31 0.05
CA ALA A 77 15.86 -1.07 -1.28
C ALA A 77 17.32 -0.58 -1.12
N PRO A 78 18.16 -0.64 -2.17
CA PRO A 78 19.50 -0.07 -2.14
C PRO A 78 19.48 1.39 -1.67
N ASN A 79 20.39 1.75 -0.76
CA ASN A 79 20.49 3.07 -0.12
C ASN A 79 19.34 3.46 0.83
N TYR A 80 18.36 2.59 1.03
CA TYR A 80 17.30 2.78 2.03
C TYR A 80 17.48 1.80 3.18
N LYS A 81 17.08 2.21 4.38
CA LYS A 81 17.09 1.36 5.58
C LYS A 81 15.71 1.35 6.19
N TRP A 82 15.34 0.24 6.81
CA TRP A 82 14.17 0.22 7.69
C TRP A 82 14.35 1.22 8.82
N THR A 83 13.24 1.78 9.31
CA THR A 83 13.33 2.77 10.38
C THR A 83 13.59 2.07 11.72
N GLY A 84 14.74 2.38 12.32
CA GLY A 84 15.05 2.12 13.71
C GLY A 84 15.53 0.71 14.08
N SER A 85 16.05 0.60 15.30
CA SER A 85 16.48 -0.64 15.97
C SER A 85 15.41 -1.16 16.94
N ASN A 86 14.17 -0.68 16.83
CA ASN A 86 13.13 -0.98 17.82
C ASN A 86 12.64 -2.44 17.67
N PRO A 87 12.89 -3.31 18.65
CA PRO A 87 12.53 -4.72 18.56
C PRO A 87 11.01 -4.97 18.49
N LYS A 88 10.16 -3.97 18.79
CA LYS A 88 8.70 -4.03 18.62
C LYS A 88 8.26 -3.89 17.14
N TRP A 89 9.19 -3.61 16.23
CA TRP A 89 8.94 -3.41 14.80
C TRP A 89 9.69 -4.43 13.95
N PRO A 90 9.29 -5.72 14.00
CA PRO A 90 9.88 -6.72 13.16
C PRO A 90 9.58 -6.43 11.69
N MET A 91 10.46 -6.89 10.80
CA MET A 91 10.33 -6.79 9.34
C MET A 91 8.95 -7.19 8.81
N ALA A 92 8.39 -8.31 9.31
CA ALA A 92 7.06 -8.77 8.94
C ALA A 92 5.97 -7.72 9.20
N ARG A 93 6.10 -6.92 10.26
CA ARG A 93 5.18 -5.81 10.58
C ARG A 93 5.28 -4.69 9.55
N TRP A 94 6.49 -4.38 9.09
CA TRP A 94 6.71 -3.40 8.04
C TRP A 94 6.10 -3.85 6.71
N ILE A 95 6.36 -5.09 6.29
CA ILE A 95 5.78 -5.65 5.06
C ILE A 95 4.25 -5.60 5.13
N HIS A 96 3.67 -6.00 6.25
CA HIS A 96 2.22 -5.99 6.43
C HIS A 96 1.60 -4.59 6.34
N ILE A 97 2.21 -3.60 7.01
CA ILE A 97 1.74 -2.20 7.01
C ILE A 97 1.77 -1.59 5.62
N ASN A 98 2.73 -2.00 4.79
CA ASN A 98 2.99 -1.38 3.50
C ASN A 98 2.36 -2.10 2.30
N SER A 99 1.81 -3.31 2.49
CA SER A 99 1.19 -4.11 1.42
C SER A 99 -0.31 -4.31 1.63
N VAL A 100 -0.73 -4.96 2.72
CA VAL A 100 -2.12 -5.39 2.94
C VAL A 100 -2.94 -4.35 3.72
N ALA A 101 -2.38 -3.78 4.78
CA ALA A 101 -3.04 -2.74 5.57
C ALA A 101 -3.38 -1.43 4.84
N PRO A 102 -2.65 -0.98 3.80
CA PRO A 102 -2.92 0.31 3.16
C PRO A 102 -4.25 0.39 2.43
N PHE A 103 -4.83 -0.71 1.93
CA PHE A 103 -6.05 -0.64 1.13
C PHE A 103 -7.20 0.07 1.86
N LYS A 104 -7.42 -0.25 3.15
CA LYS A 104 -8.47 0.38 3.95
C LYS A 104 -8.17 1.86 4.21
N THR A 105 -6.93 2.18 4.58
CA THR A 105 -6.49 3.55 4.87
C THR A 105 -6.53 4.43 3.61
N PHE A 106 -6.04 3.93 2.48
CA PHE A 106 -6.05 4.60 1.19
C PHE A 106 -7.46 4.77 0.66
N ARG A 107 -8.33 3.78 0.86
CA ARG A 107 -9.75 3.93 0.54
C ARG A 107 -10.41 5.06 1.34
N ALA A 108 -10.09 5.19 2.63
CA ALA A 108 -10.59 6.33 3.43
C ALA A 108 -10.02 7.67 2.94
N LYS A 109 -8.73 7.71 2.56
CA LYS A 109 -8.08 8.91 2.02
C LYS A 109 -8.71 9.35 0.70
N ILE A 110 -8.90 8.44 -0.27
CA ILE A 110 -9.48 8.78 -1.57
C ILE A 110 -10.94 9.25 -1.43
N ARG A 111 -11.72 8.64 -0.54
CA ARG A 111 -13.10 9.10 -0.23
C ARG A 111 -13.11 10.51 0.35
N LYS A 112 -12.20 10.78 1.29
CA LYS A 112 -12.04 12.12 1.86
C LYS A 112 -11.64 13.10 0.77
N TRP A 113 -10.65 12.76 -0.04
CA TRP A 113 -10.18 13.57 -1.15
C TRP A 113 -11.32 13.92 -2.12
N LYS A 114 -12.10 12.94 -2.60
CA LYS A 114 -13.26 13.17 -3.48
C LYS A 114 -14.26 14.15 -2.86
N LYS A 115 -14.59 13.96 -1.58
CA LYS A 115 -15.55 14.81 -0.87
C LYS A 115 -15.10 16.28 -0.82
N TYR A 116 -13.84 16.54 -0.48
CA TYR A 116 -13.34 17.92 -0.36
C TYR A 116 -13.01 18.54 -1.71
N ASN A 117 -12.56 17.75 -2.69
CA ASN A 117 -12.31 18.22 -4.05
C ASN A 117 -13.60 18.60 -4.79
N ALA A 118 -14.73 17.91 -4.53
CA ALA A 118 -16.03 18.25 -5.13
C ALA A 118 -16.71 19.50 -4.51
N LEU A 119 -16.18 20.02 -3.40
CA LEU A 119 -16.68 21.25 -2.76
C LEU A 119 -15.96 22.52 -3.26
N HIS A 120 -15.00 22.35 -4.17
CA HIS A 120 -14.19 23.40 -4.79
C HIS A 120 -14.38 23.38 -6.31
#